data_AF-A0A072U2D7-F1
#
_entry.id   AF-A0A072U2D7-F1
#
_cell.length_a   1.000
_cell.length_b   1.000
_cell.length_c   1.000
_cell.angle_alpha   90.00
_cell.angle_beta   90.00
_cell.angle_gamma   90.00
#
_symmetry.space_group_name_H-M   'P 1'
#
loop_
_entity.id
_entity.type
_entity.pdbx_description
1 polymer ?
#
loop_
_entity_poly.entity_id
_entity_poly.type
_entity_poly.pdbx_seq_one_letter_code
_entity_poly.pdbx_strand_id
1 'polypeptide(L)'
;MDDDVVPVVEELRRRLPLKVSVAGQGQVEEELCVQEGEGGEENEFPFEFRALEVVLEAICSFLDARTRELETAAYPALDELTSKISSRNLDKVRKLKSAMTRLTNRVHKIREELENLLDDDDDMAELYLSRKLAVSSSPSSSSDGPNWHHSPYQGSKIHRSSRGSAATLQGENDVEELEMLLEAYFIQIDGTLNKLTTVREYIDDTEDYINIQLDNHRNQLIQLELFLSSGTVCLSIYSLVAAIFGMNIPYTWKEGHAYVFKWVVILTGMVCGSFFLSIILYARRKGLVGS
;
A
#
# COMPACT_ATOMS: atom_id res chain seq x y z
N MET A 1 -26.26 0.30 -0.21
CA MET A 1 -25.61 -1.00 -0.51
C MET A 1 -24.45 -0.65 -1.41
N ASP A 2 -23.23 -0.88 -0.96
CA ASP A 2 -22.00 -0.42 -1.60
C ASP A 2 -21.87 -0.96 -3.04
N ASP A 3 -21.53 -0.08 -3.97
CA ASP A 3 -21.36 -0.34 -5.41
C ASP A 3 -20.31 -1.44 -5.69
N ASP A 4 -19.39 -1.64 -4.73
CA ASP A 4 -18.29 -2.61 -4.82
C ASP A 4 -18.75 -4.09 -4.64
N VAL A 5 -19.95 -4.34 -4.11
CA VAL A 5 -20.42 -5.71 -3.79
C VAL A 5 -21.26 -6.32 -4.92
N VAL A 6 -21.83 -5.49 -5.79
CA VAL A 6 -22.66 -5.90 -6.94
C VAL A 6 -21.93 -6.90 -7.87
N PRO A 7 -20.68 -6.65 -8.32
CA PRO A 7 -19.99 -7.58 -9.20
C PRO A 7 -19.66 -8.92 -8.52
N VAL A 8 -19.40 -8.91 -7.21
CA VAL A 8 -19.13 -10.14 -6.42
C VAL A 8 -20.39 -10.99 -6.32
N VAL A 9 -21.55 -10.35 -6.08
CA VAL A 9 -22.86 -11.03 -6.00
C VAL A 9 -23.28 -11.59 -7.36
N GLU A 10 -23.02 -10.87 -8.45
CA GLU A 10 -23.29 -11.35 -9.81
C GLU A 10 -22.41 -12.56 -10.18
N GLU A 11 -21.13 -12.55 -9.81
CA GLU A 11 -20.22 -13.68 -10.03
C GLU A 11 -20.60 -14.89 -9.18
N LEU A 12 -21.00 -14.69 -7.91
CA LEU A 12 -21.56 -15.74 -7.04
C LEU A 12 -22.81 -16.38 -7.68
N ARG A 13 -23.72 -15.55 -8.20
CA ARG A 13 -24.96 -16.02 -8.85
C ARG A 13 -24.70 -16.74 -10.16
N ARG A 14 -23.60 -16.42 -10.85
CA ARG A 14 -23.17 -17.07 -12.09
C ARG A 14 -22.51 -18.42 -11.82
N ARG A 15 -21.77 -18.57 -10.72
CA ARG A 15 -21.00 -19.79 -10.39
C ARG A 15 -21.72 -20.79 -9.49
N LEU A 16 -22.79 -20.41 -8.78
CA LEU A 16 -23.67 -21.39 -8.12
C LEU A 16 -24.79 -21.86 -9.08
N PRO A 17 -24.77 -23.12 -9.58
CA PRO A 17 -25.93 -23.68 -10.23
C PRO A 17 -27.05 -23.86 -9.19
N LEU A 18 -28.18 -23.16 -9.39
CA LEU A 18 -29.43 -23.40 -8.68
C LEU A 18 -29.89 -24.86 -8.93
N LYS A 19 -29.50 -25.80 -8.07
CA LYS A 19 -30.27 -27.03 -7.84
C LYS A 19 -31.10 -26.88 -6.56
N VAL A 20 -31.99 -25.90 -6.55
CA VAL A 20 -33.18 -25.97 -5.69
C VAL A 20 -34.16 -26.90 -6.41
N SER A 21 -33.99 -28.21 -6.27
CA SER A 21 -35.03 -29.16 -6.63
C SER A 21 -36.13 -29.04 -5.57
N VAL A 22 -37.09 -28.15 -5.81
CA VAL A 22 -38.39 -28.23 -5.16
C VAL A 22 -39.06 -29.49 -5.71
N ALA A 23 -38.96 -30.59 -4.96
CA ALA A 23 -39.74 -31.79 -5.21
C ALA A 23 -41.22 -31.45 -5.03
N GLY A 24 -41.95 -31.35 -6.14
CA GLY A 24 -43.35 -30.96 -6.17
C GLY A 24 -44.04 -31.21 -7.51
N GLN A 25 -44.14 -32.49 -7.89
CA GLN A 25 -45.30 -33.10 -8.56
C GLN A 25 -45.63 -32.73 -10.04
N GLY A 26 -45.40 -33.69 -10.97
CA GLY A 26 -46.38 -34.02 -12.02
C GLY A 26 -45.98 -34.02 -13.51
N GLN A 27 -45.75 -35.23 -14.03
CA GLN A 27 -46.15 -35.79 -15.36
C GLN A 27 -45.26 -35.71 -16.64
N VAL A 28 -44.73 -36.90 -16.97
CA VAL A 28 -44.75 -37.67 -18.26
C VAL A 28 -43.97 -37.18 -19.51
N GLU A 29 -42.86 -37.90 -19.75
CA GLU A 29 -42.28 -38.50 -20.98
C GLU A 29 -42.09 -37.70 -22.30
N GLU A 30 -40.82 -37.60 -22.75
CA GLU A 30 -40.33 -38.27 -23.98
C GLU A 30 -38.77 -38.37 -23.97
N GLU A 31 -38.25 -39.53 -24.39
CA GLU A 31 -36.84 -39.97 -24.42
C GLU A 31 -35.94 -39.21 -25.42
N LEU A 32 -34.65 -39.03 -25.08
CA LEU A 32 -33.55 -39.60 -25.88
C LEU A 32 -32.27 -39.79 -25.04
N CYS A 33 -31.69 -40.98 -25.18
CA CYS A 33 -30.66 -41.62 -24.38
C CYS A 33 -29.20 -41.13 -24.57
N VAL A 34 -28.48 -41.17 -23.45
CA VAL A 34 -27.10 -41.69 -23.26
C VAL A 34 -25.93 -40.92 -23.89
N GLN A 35 -25.15 -40.30 -23.00
CA GLN A 35 -23.73 -40.66 -22.90
C GLN A 35 -23.34 -40.68 -21.41
N GLU A 36 -23.26 -41.90 -20.86
CA GLU A 36 -22.49 -42.15 -19.64
C GLU A 36 -21.01 -41.97 -19.98
N GLY A 37 -20.33 -41.12 -19.21
CA GLY A 37 -18.89 -41.00 -19.12
C GLY A 37 -18.52 -41.04 -17.65
N GLU A 38 -17.72 -42.04 -17.31
CA GLU A 38 -17.28 -42.42 -15.97
C GLU A 38 -16.60 -41.29 -15.18
N GLY A 39 -16.76 -41.37 -13.84
CA GLY A 39 -15.65 -41.13 -12.92
C GLY A 39 -15.19 -39.69 -12.76
N GLY A 40 -16.01 -38.90 -12.08
CA GLY A 40 -15.55 -37.69 -11.40
C GLY A 40 -16.35 -37.55 -10.12
N GLU A 41 -15.91 -38.18 -9.04
CA GLU A 41 -16.19 -37.63 -7.71
C GLU A 41 -15.43 -36.30 -7.67
N GLU A 42 -15.99 -35.27 -8.30
CA GLU A 42 -15.65 -33.90 -7.96
C GLU A 42 -16.04 -33.80 -6.49
N ASN A 43 -15.05 -33.76 -5.59
CA ASN A 43 -15.21 -33.37 -4.21
C ASN A 43 -15.89 -31.99 -4.23
N GLU A 44 -17.22 -31.99 -4.30
CA GLU A 44 -18.00 -30.79 -4.44
C GLU A 44 -17.99 -30.13 -3.07
N PHE A 45 -17.07 -29.16 -2.91
CA PHE A 45 -16.95 -28.37 -1.71
C PHE A 45 -18.34 -27.90 -1.25
N PRO A 46 -18.63 -27.97 0.07
CA PRO A 46 -19.82 -27.39 0.64
C PRO A 46 -20.06 -25.96 0.13
N PHE A 47 -21.35 -25.57 0.04
CA PHE A 47 -21.71 -24.30 -0.59
C PHE A 47 -21.00 -23.09 0.05
N GLU A 48 -20.71 -23.19 1.35
CA GLU A 48 -19.95 -22.19 2.13
C GLU A 48 -18.52 -21.98 1.59
N PHE A 49 -17.78 -23.04 1.25
CA PHE A 49 -16.41 -22.91 0.75
C PHE A 49 -16.38 -22.50 -0.70
N ARG A 50 -17.36 -22.93 -1.49
CA ARG A 50 -17.50 -22.44 -2.86
C ARG A 50 -17.84 -20.95 -2.89
N ALA A 51 -18.67 -20.48 -1.96
CA ALA A 51 -18.92 -19.05 -1.81
C ALA A 51 -17.66 -18.30 -1.36
N LEU A 52 -16.93 -18.84 -0.38
CA LEU A 52 -15.68 -18.27 0.14
C LEU A 52 -14.60 -18.19 -0.94
N GLU A 53 -14.39 -19.26 -1.70
CA GLU A 53 -13.47 -19.33 -2.83
C GLU A 53 -13.77 -18.23 -3.85
N VAL A 54 -15.02 -18.07 -4.26
CA VAL A 54 -15.41 -17.03 -5.23
C VAL A 54 -15.13 -15.62 -4.69
N VAL A 55 -15.37 -15.39 -3.39
CA VAL A 55 -15.08 -14.10 -2.75
C VAL A 55 -13.58 -13.84 -2.68
N LEU A 56 -12.78 -14.83 -2.26
CA LEU A 56 -11.33 -14.73 -2.16
C LEU A 56 -10.68 -14.57 -3.54
N GLU A 57 -11.16 -15.28 -4.56
CA GLU A 57 -10.74 -15.13 -5.95
C GLU A 57 -11.02 -13.71 -6.45
N ALA A 58 -12.20 -13.16 -6.17
CA ALA A 58 -12.57 -11.80 -6.53
C ALA A 58 -11.69 -10.75 -5.82
N ILE A 59 -11.42 -10.94 -4.53
CA ILE A 59 -10.54 -10.06 -3.75
C ILE A 59 -9.12 -10.11 -4.30
N CYS A 60 -8.55 -11.30 -4.51
CA CYS A 60 -7.19 -11.45 -5.02
C CYS A 60 -7.04 -10.86 -6.41
N SER A 61 -8.01 -11.09 -7.30
CA SER A 61 -8.06 -10.48 -8.62
C SER A 61 -8.14 -8.94 -8.55
N PHE A 62 -8.97 -8.40 -7.66
CA PHE A 62 -9.06 -6.96 -7.43
C PHE A 62 -7.75 -6.35 -6.91
N LEU A 63 -7.12 -6.98 -5.90
CA LEU A 63 -5.87 -6.50 -5.31
C LEU A 63 -4.72 -6.54 -6.31
N ASP A 64 -4.61 -7.62 -7.09
CA ASP A 64 -3.57 -7.81 -8.10
C ASP A 64 -3.77 -6.84 -9.28
N ALA A 65 -5.01 -6.62 -9.73
CA ALA A 65 -5.33 -5.60 -10.75
C ALA A 65 -4.97 -4.18 -10.28
N ARG A 66 -5.35 -3.80 -9.06
CA ARG A 66 -5.00 -2.50 -8.47
C ARG A 66 -3.50 -2.32 -8.27
N THR A 67 -2.81 -3.37 -7.86
CA THR A 67 -1.35 -3.35 -7.70
C THR A 67 -0.66 -3.13 -9.04
N ARG A 68 -1.08 -3.84 -10.11
CA ARG A 68 -0.54 -3.62 -11.46
C ARG A 68 -0.84 -2.23 -12.02
N GLU A 69 -2.05 -1.71 -11.81
CA GLU A 69 -2.43 -0.34 -12.21
C GLU A 69 -1.46 0.67 -11.59
N LEU A 70 -1.18 0.51 -10.30
CA LEU A 70 -0.31 1.41 -9.58
C LEU A 70 1.16 1.27 -9.99
N GLU A 71 1.64 0.03 -10.17
CA GLU A 71 2.99 -0.27 -10.65
C GLU A 71 3.26 0.34 -12.03
N THR A 72 2.35 0.12 -12.98
CA THR A 72 2.47 0.66 -14.35
C THR A 72 2.38 2.18 -14.40
N ALA A 73 1.67 2.81 -13.46
CA ALA A 73 1.66 4.26 -13.31
C ALA A 73 2.90 4.82 -12.57
N ALA A 74 3.52 4.02 -11.71
CA ALA A 74 4.63 4.44 -10.85
C ALA A 74 5.91 4.74 -11.63
N TYR A 75 6.41 3.75 -12.36
CA TYR A 75 7.67 3.87 -13.10
C TYR A 75 7.76 5.10 -14.01
N PRO A 76 6.79 5.38 -14.90
CA PRO A 76 6.87 6.56 -15.75
C PRO A 76 6.74 7.88 -14.99
N ALA A 77 5.98 7.92 -13.88
CA ALA A 77 5.85 9.13 -13.07
C ALA A 77 7.15 9.47 -12.32
N LEU A 78 7.86 8.44 -11.84
CA LEU A 78 9.15 8.58 -11.15
C LEU A 78 10.27 8.96 -12.12
N ASP A 79 10.28 8.39 -13.33
CA ASP A 79 11.22 8.78 -14.39
C ASP A 79 10.97 10.23 -14.85
N GLU A 80 9.71 10.62 -15.04
CA GLU A 80 9.35 12.01 -15.38
C GLU A 80 9.77 12.99 -14.28
N LEU A 81 9.66 12.60 -13.01
CA LEU A 81 10.11 13.40 -11.86
C LEU A 81 11.64 13.53 -11.81
N THR A 82 12.35 12.42 -12.08
CA THR A 82 13.81 12.36 -12.13
C THR A 82 14.38 13.20 -13.26
N SER A 83 13.72 13.21 -14.42
CA SER A 83 14.08 14.06 -15.55
C SER A 83 13.81 15.54 -15.28
N LYS A 84 12.67 15.85 -14.64
CA LYS A 84 12.26 17.23 -14.38
C LYS A 84 11.51 17.36 -13.05
N ILE A 85 12.20 17.96 -12.08
CA ILE A 85 11.60 18.35 -10.80
C ILE A 85 10.63 19.51 -11.04
N SER A 86 9.33 19.23 -10.96
CA SER A 86 8.27 20.24 -11.08
C SER A 86 7.14 19.96 -10.09
N SER A 87 6.43 21.00 -9.66
CA SER A 87 5.29 20.86 -8.73
C SER A 87 4.28 19.85 -9.23
N ARG A 88 3.94 19.88 -10.53
CA ARG A 88 3.03 18.93 -11.16
C ARG A 88 3.52 17.48 -11.05
N ASN A 89 4.82 17.22 -11.25
CA ASN A 89 5.38 15.87 -11.20
C ASN A 89 5.46 15.37 -9.75
N LEU A 90 5.83 16.24 -8.81
CA LEU A 90 5.80 15.95 -7.37
C LEU A 90 4.37 15.63 -6.90
N ASP A 91 3.37 16.37 -7.37
CA ASP A 91 1.96 16.10 -7.04
C ASP A 91 1.49 14.75 -7.59
N LYS A 92 1.93 14.35 -8.79
CA LYS A 92 1.63 13.01 -9.34
C LYS A 92 2.21 11.91 -8.46
N VAL A 93 3.51 11.99 -8.12
CA VAL A 93 4.19 11.00 -7.27
C VAL A 93 3.59 10.97 -5.87
N ARG A 94 3.21 12.12 -5.30
CA ARG A 94 2.53 12.19 -4.01
C ARG A 94 1.17 11.49 -4.03
N LYS A 95 0.37 11.68 -5.09
CA LYS A 95 -0.91 10.99 -5.25
C LYS A 95 -0.72 9.48 -5.36
N LEU A 96 0.27 9.06 -6.14
CA LEU A 96 0.66 7.66 -6.30
C LEU A 96 1.08 7.04 -4.96
N LYS A 97 1.98 7.69 -4.21
CA LYS A 97 2.41 7.26 -2.87
C LYS A 97 1.24 7.15 -1.88
N SER A 98 0.29 8.08 -1.94
CA SER A 98 -0.91 8.03 -1.12
C SER A 98 -1.80 6.84 -1.50
N ALA A 99 -2.01 6.60 -2.79
CA ALA A 99 -2.76 5.45 -3.29
C ALA A 99 -2.07 4.12 -2.91
N MET A 100 -0.74 4.05 -3.07
CA MET A 100 0.12 2.94 -2.63
C MET A 100 -0.11 2.62 -1.17
N THR A 101 0.10 3.60 -0.29
CA THR A 101 -0.05 3.44 1.15
C THR A 101 -1.45 2.94 1.53
N ARG A 102 -2.49 3.48 0.88
CA ARG A 102 -3.88 3.05 1.13
C ARG A 102 -4.11 1.59 0.71
N LEU A 103 -3.59 1.17 -0.44
CA LEU A 103 -3.70 -0.21 -0.90
C LEU A 103 -2.90 -1.15 0.01
N THR A 104 -1.67 -0.78 0.39
CA THR A 104 -0.80 -1.58 1.28
C THR A 104 -1.48 -1.85 2.60
N ASN A 105 -2.08 -0.84 3.21
CA ASN A 105 -2.80 -1.00 4.47
C ASN A 105 -4.04 -1.90 4.33
N ARG A 106 -4.71 -1.90 3.16
CA ARG A 106 -5.86 -2.80 2.91
C ARG A 106 -5.40 -4.24 2.73
N VAL A 107 -4.34 -4.47 1.95
CA VAL A 107 -3.76 -5.79 1.72
C VAL A 107 -3.24 -6.39 3.03
N HIS A 108 -2.53 -5.59 3.84
CA HIS A 108 -2.06 -6.03 5.16
C HIS A 108 -3.19 -6.50 6.06
N LYS A 109 -4.29 -5.74 6.14
CA LYS A 109 -5.45 -6.13 6.95
C LYS A 109 -6.05 -7.44 6.47
N ILE A 110 -6.25 -7.61 5.16
CA ILE A 110 -6.80 -8.86 4.61
C ILE A 110 -5.86 -10.03 4.91
N ARG A 111 -4.55 -9.83 4.78
CA ARG A 111 -3.54 -10.83 5.14
C ARG A 111 -3.62 -11.20 6.64
N GLU A 112 -3.70 -10.22 7.53
CA GLU A 112 -3.76 -10.42 8.99
C GLU A 112 -5.05 -11.17 9.40
N GLU A 113 -6.20 -10.80 8.83
CA GLU A 113 -7.46 -11.52 9.09
C GLU A 113 -7.42 -12.96 8.58
N LEU A 114 -6.77 -13.20 7.43
CA LEU A 114 -6.61 -14.55 6.87
C LEU A 114 -5.59 -15.39 7.66
N GLU A 115 -4.52 -14.76 8.16
CA GLU A 115 -3.53 -15.38 9.07
C GLU A 115 -4.20 -15.82 10.38
N ASN A 116 -4.98 -14.92 10.99
CA ASN A 116 -5.71 -15.24 12.22
C ASN A 116 -6.70 -16.40 12.03
N LEU A 117 -7.37 -16.47 10.87
CA LEU A 117 -8.28 -17.58 10.56
C LEU A 117 -7.53 -18.91 10.32
N LEU A 118 -6.36 -18.86 9.71
CA LEU A 118 -5.50 -20.04 9.49
C LEU A 118 -4.86 -20.55 10.80
N ASP A 119 -4.62 -19.67 11.77
CA ASP A 119 -3.96 -20.02 13.03
C ASP A 119 -4.88 -20.75 14.04
N ASP A 120 -6.21 -20.71 13.87
CA ASP A 120 -7.19 -21.28 14.81
C ASP A 120 -8.14 -22.29 14.14
N ASP A 121 -7.90 -23.58 14.39
CA ASP A 121 -8.72 -24.70 13.90
C ASP A 121 -10.18 -24.63 14.37
N ASP A 122 -10.45 -24.03 15.54
CA ASP A 122 -11.82 -23.89 16.05
C ASP A 122 -12.59 -22.85 15.19
N ASP A 123 -11.96 -21.73 14.82
CA ASP A 123 -12.54 -20.72 13.92
C ASP A 123 -12.78 -21.29 12.51
N MET A 124 -11.86 -22.13 12.00
CA MET A 124 -12.06 -22.86 10.74
C MET A 124 -13.24 -23.84 10.82
N ALA A 125 -13.39 -24.54 11.94
CA ALA A 125 -14.51 -25.44 12.16
C ALA A 125 -15.87 -24.71 12.22
N GLU A 126 -15.92 -23.46 12.67
CA GLU A 126 -17.15 -22.66 12.69
C GLU A 126 -17.68 -22.30 11.29
N LEU A 127 -16.82 -22.29 10.27
CA LEU A 127 -17.19 -21.99 8.88
C LEU A 127 -18.03 -23.11 8.22
N TYR A 128 -18.08 -24.31 8.80
CA TYR A 128 -18.90 -25.45 8.36
C TYR A 128 -20.39 -25.26 8.67
N LEU A 129 -21.03 -24.29 8.01
CA LEU A 129 -22.43 -23.90 8.25
C LEU A 129 -23.44 -24.98 7.87
N SER A 130 -23.19 -25.74 6.79
CA SER A 130 -24.05 -26.84 6.34
C SER A 130 -24.25 -27.90 7.43
N ARG A 131 -23.17 -28.25 8.14
CA ARG A 131 -23.16 -29.21 9.24
C ARG A 131 -23.87 -28.66 10.47
N LYS A 132 -23.63 -27.39 10.81
CA LYS A 132 -24.26 -26.72 11.97
C LYS A 132 -25.79 -26.68 11.82
N LEU A 133 -26.27 -26.45 10.60
CA LEU A 133 -27.71 -26.51 10.29
C LEU A 133 -28.27 -27.94 10.41
N ALA A 134 -27.57 -28.96 9.88
CA ALA A 134 -28.00 -30.35 9.97
C ALA A 134 -28.13 -30.84 11.42
N VAL A 135 -27.17 -30.49 12.28
CA VAL A 135 -27.18 -30.83 13.72
C VAL A 135 -28.35 -30.14 14.45
N SER A 136 -28.68 -28.89 14.10
CA SER A 136 -29.82 -28.18 14.69
C SER A 136 -31.19 -28.71 14.28
N SER A 137 -31.27 -29.37 13.11
CA SER A 137 -32.51 -29.88 12.52
C SER A 137 -32.89 -31.30 12.95
N SER A 138 -32.06 -31.97 13.75
CA SER A 138 -32.39 -33.28 14.33
C SER A 138 -33.27 -33.11 15.59
N PRO A 139 -34.55 -33.51 15.60
CA PRO A 139 -35.34 -33.47 16.82
C PRO A 139 -34.82 -34.53 17.78
N SER A 140 -34.27 -34.11 18.92
CA SER A 140 -34.18 -34.96 20.11
C SER A 140 -35.60 -35.31 20.55
N SER A 141 -36.12 -36.40 20.00
CA SER A 141 -37.35 -37.03 20.48
C SER A 141 -37.07 -37.73 21.81
N SER A 142 -36.97 -36.95 22.89
CA SER A 142 -37.10 -37.47 24.26
C SER A 142 -38.48 -37.09 24.78
N SER A 143 -39.47 -37.91 24.43
CA SER A 143 -40.71 -38.01 25.18
C SER A 143 -40.42 -38.87 26.41
N ASP A 144 -40.09 -38.26 27.54
CA ASP A 144 -40.15 -38.93 28.84
C ASP A 144 -41.12 -38.17 29.76
N GLY A 145 -42.21 -38.84 30.10
CA GLY A 145 -43.14 -38.42 31.15
C GLY A 145 -42.56 -38.71 32.54
N PRO A 146 -43.06 -38.06 33.60
CA PRO A 146 -42.48 -38.21 34.93
C PRO A 146 -43.09 -39.42 35.63
N ASN A 147 -42.28 -40.40 36.05
CA ASN A 147 -42.72 -41.39 37.03
C ASN A 147 -41.67 -41.64 38.12
N TRP A 148 -41.99 -41.16 39.30
CA TRP A 148 -41.25 -41.36 40.55
C TRP A 148 -41.54 -42.76 41.09
N HIS A 149 -40.53 -43.64 41.21
CA HIS A 149 -40.56 -44.71 42.23
C HIS A 149 -39.14 -45.13 42.67
N HIS A 150 -38.98 -45.27 43.98
CA HIS A 150 -37.81 -45.73 44.74
C HIS A 150 -37.59 -47.26 44.67
N SER A 151 -36.32 -47.74 44.68
CA SER A 151 -35.72 -48.65 45.70
C SER A 151 -34.26 -49.07 45.31
N PRO A 152 -33.37 -49.48 46.24
CA PRO A 152 -31.92 -49.60 46.04
C PRO A 152 -31.47 -51.04 45.67
N TYR A 153 -30.15 -51.31 45.72
CA TYR A 153 -29.40 -52.59 45.56
C TYR A 153 -28.74 -52.88 44.19
N GLN A 154 -27.41 -52.65 44.17
CA GLN A 154 -26.34 -53.62 43.85
C GLN A 154 -26.18 -54.19 42.42
N GLY A 155 -25.01 -53.92 41.81
CA GLY A 155 -24.25 -54.94 41.06
C GLY A 155 -23.93 -54.71 39.58
N SER A 156 -22.65 -54.45 39.31
CA SER A 156 -21.84 -54.85 38.13
C SER A 156 -21.97 -54.14 36.76
N LYS A 157 -20.82 -53.55 36.38
CA LYS A 157 -20.12 -53.56 35.09
C LYS A 157 -20.92 -53.83 33.80
N ILE A 158 -21.01 -52.79 32.95
CA ILE A 158 -21.01 -52.96 31.49
C ILE A 158 -20.07 -51.91 30.89
N HIS A 159 -19.06 -52.38 30.19
CA HIS A 159 -18.23 -51.58 29.27
C HIS A 159 -19.13 -50.94 28.22
N ARG A 160 -19.21 -49.61 28.22
CA ARG A 160 -19.78 -48.87 27.09
C ARG A 160 -18.65 -48.64 26.10
N SER A 161 -18.60 -49.50 25.09
CA SER A 161 -17.71 -49.37 23.95
C SER A 161 -17.95 -48.06 23.23
N SER A 162 -16.83 -47.48 22.83
CA SER A 162 -16.62 -46.27 22.05
C SER A 162 -17.58 -46.17 20.85
N ARG A 163 -18.40 -45.12 20.84
CA ARG A 163 -19.01 -44.53 19.63
C ARG A 163 -18.47 -43.11 19.40
N GLY A 164 -17.18 -42.91 19.67
CA GLY A 164 -16.49 -41.65 19.42
C GLY A 164 -15.21 -41.91 18.65
N SER A 165 -15.31 -42.10 17.33
CA SER A 165 -14.12 -42.13 16.44
C SER A 165 -14.42 -41.85 14.96
N ALA A 166 -15.69 -41.91 14.50
CA ALA A 166 -15.99 -41.59 13.10
C ALA A 166 -16.26 -40.10 12.84
N ALA A 167 -16.86 -39.40 13.80
CA ALA A 167 -17.20 -37.98 13.65
C ALA A 167 -15.99 -37.04 13.84
N THR A 168 -14.97 -37.45 14.59
CA THR A 168 -13.73 -36.65 14.79
C THR A 168 -12.80 -36.77 13.59
N LEU A 169 -12.60 -37.99 13.05
CA LEU A 169 -11.76 -38.20 11.86
C LEU A 169 -12.31 -37.52 10.61
N GLN A 170 -13.64 -37.42 10.50
CA GLN A 170 -14.29 -36.70 9.39
C GLN A 170 -14.32 -35.18 9.63
N GLY A 171 -14.14 -34.71 10.87
CA GLY A 171 -13.97 -33.28 11.16
C GLY A 171 -12.57 -32.78 10.82
N GLU A 172 -11.54 -33.56 11.15
CA GLU A 172 -10.13 -33.23 10.89
C GLU A 172 -9.81 -33.17 9.39
N ASN A 173 -10.29 -34.15 8.61
CA ASN A 173 -10.03 -34.21 7.16
C ASN A 173 -10.68 -33.04 6.39
N ASP A 174 -11.86 -32.60 6.85
CA ASP A 174 -12.55 -31.47 6.24
C ASP A 174 -11.80 -30.16 6.56
N VAL A 175 -11.36 -29.94 7.80
CA VAL A 175 -10.56 -28.75 8.17
C VAL A 175 -9.30 -28.65 7.32
N GLU A 176 -8.62 -29.77 7.08
CA GLU A 176 -7.43 -29.84 6.21
C GLU A 176 -7.71 -29.41 4.75
N GLU A 177 -8.89 -29.77 4.19
CA GLU A 177 -9.29 -29.30 2.86
C GLU A 177 -9.53 -27.79 2.79
N LEU A 178 -10.11 -27.20 3.84
CA LEU A 178 -10.31 -25.74 3.93
C LEU A 178 -8.99 -25.01 4.15
N GLU A 179 -8.12 -25.54 5.00
CA GLU A 179 -6.78 -25.01 5.26
C GLU A 179 -5.99 -24.90 3.94
N MET A 180 -5.94 -25.96 3.13
CA MET A 180 -5.28 -25.94 1.82
C MET A 180 -5.81 -24.83 0.88
N LEU A 181 -7.12 -24.57 0.89
CA LEU A 181 -7.73 -23.50 0.10
C LEU A 181 -7.28 -22.12 0.62
N LEU A 182 -7.38 -21.90 1.92
CA LEU A 182 -7.02 -20.63 2.56
C LEU A 182 -5.52 -20.33 2.44
N GLU A 183 -4.65 -21.33 2.60
CA GLU A 183 -3.20 -21.21 2.39
C GLU A 183 -2.86 -20.74 0.97
N ALA A 184 -3.51 -21.29 -0.05
CA ALA A 184 -3.27 -20.89 -1.43
C ALA A 184 -3.56 -19.40 -1.66
N TYR A 185 -4.68 -18.90 -1.11
CA TYR A 185 -5.02 -17.48 -1.17
C TYR A 185 -4.12 -16.62 -0.28
N PHE A 186 -3.70 -17.11 0.88
CA PHE A 186 -2.75 -16.43 1.75
C PHE A 186 -1.42 -16.17 1.03
N ILE A 187 -0.87 -17.19 0.36
CA ILE A 187 0.34 -17.07 -0.46
C ILE A 187 0.13 -16.03 -1.58
N GLN A 188 -1.05 -16.01 -2.22
CA GLN A 188 -1.33 -15.04 -3.29
C GLN A 188 -1.41 -13.60 -2.77
N ILE A 189 -2.05 -13.38 -1.62
CA ILE A 189 -2.15 -12.06 -0.97
C ILE A 189 -0.77 -11.60 -0.52
N ASP A 190 0.03 -12.48 0.09
CA ASP A 190 1.41 -12.18 0.50
C ASP A 190 2.31 -11.82 -0.70
N GLY A 191 2.18 -12.58 -1.79
CA GLY A 191 2.85 -12.25 -3.05
C GLY A 191 2.44 -10.89 -3.61
N THR A 192 1.17 -10.50 -3.46
CA THR A 192 0.68 -9.17 -3.84
C THR A 192 1.25 -8.08 -2.95
N LEU A 193 1.31 -8.33 -1.63
CA LEU A 193 1.89 -7.42 -0.66
C LEU A 193 3.38 -7.17 -0.94
N ASN A 194 4.14 -8.23 -1.26
CA ASN A 194 5.56 -8.11 -1.56
C ASN A 194 5.83 -7.24 -2.79
N LYS A 195 5.07 -7.44 -3.89
CA LYS A 195 5.15 -6.57 -5.08
C LYS A 195 4.89 -5.10 -4.71
N LEU A 196 3.87 -4.87 -3.89
CA LEU A 196 3.47 -3.53 -3.47
C LEU A 196 4.55 -2.86 -2.61
N THR A 197 5.19 -3.62 -1.72
CA THR A 197 6.34 -3.18 -0.92
C THR A 197 7.52 -2.80 -1.82
N THR A 198 7.87 -3.62 -2.82
CA THR A 198 8.97 -3.30 -3.76
C THR A 198 8.73 -1.98 -4.50
N VAL A 199 7.52 -1.77 -5.04
CA VAL A 199 7.21 -0.52 -5.75
C VAL A 199 7.18 0.67 -4.78
N ARG A 200 6.74 0.47 -3.54
CA ARG A 200 6.76 1.51 -2.51
C ARG A 200 8.18 1.92 -2.15
N GLU A 201 9.07 0.97 -1.93
CA GLU A 201 10.49 1.23 -1.69
C GLU A 201 11.09 2.03 -2.84
N TYR A 202 10.79 1.67 -4.09
CA TYR A 202 11.25 2.42 -5.25
C TYR A 202 10.74 3.88 -5.32
N ILE A 203 9.49 4.11 -4.90
CA ILE A 203 8.93 5.48 -4.77
C ILE A 203 9.67 6.25 -3.68
N ASP A 204 9.90 5.63 -2.52
CA ASP A 204 10.55 6.24 -1.37
C ASP A 204 12.02 6.57 -1.68
N ASP A 205 12.75 5.66 -2.32
CA ASP A 205 14.13 5.87 -2.81
C ASP A 205 14.22 7.05 -3.78
N THR A 206 13.25 7.15 -4.70
CA THR A 206 13.18 8.27 -5.65
C THR A 206 12.88 9.58 -4.92
N GLU A 207 11.99 9.58 -3.93
CA GLU A 207 11.69 10.77 -3.14
C GLU A 207 12.93 11.28 -2.40
N ASP A 208 13.70 10.37 -1.78
CA ASP A 208 14.95 10.70 -1.11
C ASP A 208 16.00 11.26 -2.08
N TYR A 209 16.14 10.65 -3.26
CA TYR A 209 16.99 11.18 -4.32
C TYR A 209 16.60 12.59 -4.76
N ILE A 210 15.30 12.85 -4.92
CA ILE A 210 14.79 14.17 -5.32
C ILE A 210 14.98 15.19 -4.19
N ASN A 211 14.82 14.79 -2.93
CA ASN A 211 15.10 15.65 -1.79
C ASN A 211 16.58 16.08 -1.75
N ILE A 212 17.51 15.14 -2.00
CA ILE A 212 18.94 15.45 -2.11
C ILE A 212 19.21 16.44 -3.26
N GLN A 213 18.59 16.24 -4.43
CA GLN A 213 18.74 17.17 -5.56
C GLN A 213 18.18 18.56 -5.26
N LEU A 214 17.01 18.65 -4.62
CA LEU A 214 16.40 19.91 -4.24
C LEU A 214 17.27 20.69 -3.25
N ASP A 215 17.87 19.99 -2.29
CA ASP A 215 18.79 20.61 -1.34
C ASP A 215 20.10 21.08 -2.02
N ASN A 216 20.59 20.33 -3.00
CA ASN A 216 21.72 20.79 -3.83
C ASN A 216 21.37 22.07 -4.60
N HIS A 217 20.19 22.15 -5.22
CA HIS A 217 19.73 23.37 -5.91
C HIS A 217 19.54 24.55 -4.95
N ARG A 218 18.98 24.32 -3.76
CA ARG A 218 18.88 25.35 -2.72
C ARG A 218 20.25 25.85 -2.30
N ASN A 219 21.20 24.94 -2.12
CA ASN A 219 22.58 25.29 -1.79
C ASN A 219 23.23 26.16 -2.89
N GLN A 220 23.01 25.83 -4.16
CA GLN A 220 23.45 26.67 -5.29
C GLN A 220 22.81 28.06 -5.27
N LEU A 221 21.52 28.18 -4.94
CA LEU A 221 20.84 29.47 -4.84
C LEU A 221 21.42 30.33 -3.71
N ILE A 222 21.64 29.75 -2.52
CA ILE A 222 22.26 30.44 -1.37
C ILE A 222 23.65 30.94 -1.75
N GLN A 223 24.41 30.13 -2.50
CA GLN A 223 25.74 30.51 -2.98
C GLN A 223 25.68 31.70 -3.95
N LEU A 224 24.73 31.70 -4.90
CA LEU A 224 24.52 32.81 -5.83
C LEU A 224 24.07 34.09 -5.10
N GLU A 225 23.19 33.96 -4.12
CA GLU A 225 22.74 35.08 -3.28
C GLU A 225 23.91 35.71 -2.53
N LEU A 226 24.78 34.90 -1.94
CA LEU A 226 25.98 35.39 -1.24
C LEU A 226 26.92 36.16 -2.18
N PHE A 227 27.10 35.67 -3.41
CA PHE A 227 27.89 36.34 -4.43
C PHE A 227 27.29 37.69 -4.84
N LEU A 228 25.98 37.73 -5.13
CA LEU A 228 25.27 38.96 -5.50
C LEU A 228 25.23 39.98 -4.37
N SER A 229 24.99 39.53 -3.14
CA SER A 229 24.96 40.38 -1.95
C SER A 229 26.33 41.02 -1.70
N SER A 230 27.41 40.24 -1.74
CA SER A 230 28.78 40.76 -1.61
C SER A 230 29.10 41.80 -2.70
N GLY A 231 28.70 41.53 -3.95
CA GLY A 231 28.88 42.47 -5.06
C GLY A 231 28.11 43.78 -4.85
N THR A 232 26.88 43.68 -4.35
CA THR A 232 26.02 44.83 -4.05
C THR A 232 26.60 45.71 -2.94
N VAL A 233 27.14 45.09 -1.88
CA VAL A 233 27.83 45.82 -0.80
C VAL A 233 29.06 46.57 -1.34
N CYS A 234 29.87 45.91 -2.18
CA CYS A 234 31.05 46.55 -2.78
C CYS A 234 30.68 47.71 -3.71
N LEU A 235 29.66 47.53 -4.55
CA LEU A 235 29.14 48.58 -5.44
C LEU A 235 28.52 49.75 -4.66
N SER A 236 27.87 49.48 -3.54
CA SER A 236 27.29 50.52 -2.69
C SER A 236 28.37 51.42 -2.08
N ILE A 237 29.46 50.84 -1.59
CA ILE A 237 30.61 51.59 -1.05
C ILE A 237 31.30 52.40 -2.15
N TYR A 238 31.54 51.79 -3.31
CA TYR A 238 32.12 52.48 -4.46
C TYR A 238 31.25 53.65 -4.93
N SER A 239 29.93 53.43 -5.02
CA SER A 239 28.95 54.45 -5.41
C SER A 239 28.87 55.59 -4.42
N LEU A 240 28.97 55.33 -3.11
CA LEU A 240 29.00 56.37 -2.08
C LEU A 240 30.21 57.29 -2.27
N VAL A 241 31.41 56.72 -2.49
CA VAL A 241 32.61 57.51 -2.74
C VAL A 241 32.48 58.30 -4.05
N ALA A 242 32.03 57.65 -5.13
CA ALA A 242 31.81 58.33 -6.40
C ALA A 242 30.77 59.46 -6.28
N ALA A 243 29.71 59.29 -5.48
CA ALA A 243 28.69 60.30 -5.25
C ALA A 243 29.22 61.52 -4.50
N ILE A 244 29.98 61.32 -3.40
CA ILE A 244 30.58 62.42 -2.61
C ILE A 244 31.47 63.31 -3.50
N PHE A 245 32.25 62.71 -4.38
CA PHE A 245 33.13 63.43 -5.31
C PHE A 245 32.45 63.89 -6.60
N GLY A 246 31.28 63.33 -6.93
CA GLY A 246 30.45 63.75 -8.05
C GLY A 246 29.58 64.97 -7.75
N MET A 247 29.45 65.36 -6.47
CA MET A 247 28.75 66.57 -6.07
C MET A 247 29.51 67.82 -6.52
N ASN A 248 28.81 68.81 -7.08
CA ASN A 248 29.40 70.06 -7.58
C ASN A 248 29.74 71.04 -6.44
N ILE A 249 30.55 70.61 -5.47
CA ILE A 249 31.03 71.47 -4.37
C ILE A 249 32.36 72.11 -4.79
N PRO A 250 32.55 73.44 -4.62
CA PRO A 250 33.81 74.10 -4.93
C PRO A 250 34.89 73.71 -3.91
N TYR A 251 35.66 72.66 -4.22
CA TYR A 251 36.81 72.25 -3.42
C TYR A 251 38.03 73.15 -3.70
N THR A 252 38.75 73.57 -2.66
CA THR A 252 39.94 74.46 -2.76
C THR A 252 41.15 73.82 -3.46
N TRP A 253 41.10 72.52 -3.77
CA TRP A 253 42.19 71.75 -4.41
C TRP A 253 42.03 71.60 -5.94
N LYS A 254 41.03 72.27 -6.54
CA LYS A 254 40.73 72.16 -7.98
C LYS A 254 41.80 72.82 -8.87
N GLU A 255 42.55 73.78 -8.32
CA GLU A 255 43.65 74.47 -9.00
C GLU A 255 44.94 73.64 -8.87
N GLY A 256 45.23 72.81 -9.88
CA GLY A 256 46.52 72.07 -10.00
C GLY A 256 46.49 70.57 -9.68
N HIS A 257 45.46 70.04 -9.00
CA HIS A 257 45.42 68.64 -8.54
C HIS A 257 44.33 67.77 -9.20
N ALA A 258 44.09 67.94 -10.51
CA ALA A 258 43.11 67.16 -11.27
C ALA A 258 43.36 65.62 -11.25
N TYR A 259 44.58 65.18 -10.93
CA TYR A 259 44.93 63.77 -10.80
C TYR A 259 44.38 63.11 -9.53
N VAL A 260 44.14 63.87 -8.46
CA VAL A 260 43.73 63.33 -7.15
C VAL A 260 42.40 62.60 -7.24
N PHE A 261 41.43 63.17 -7.97
CA PHE A 261 40.14 62.52 -8.21
C PHE A 261 40.30 61.16 -8.90
N LYS A 262 41.12 61.08 -9.96
CA LYS A 262 41.37 59.82 -10.67
C LYS A 262 41.98 58.77 -9.75
N TRP A 263 42.96 59.16 -8.92
CA TRP A 263 43.60 58.25 -7.97
C TRP A 263 42.64 57.76 -6.89
N VAL A 264 41.78 58.62 -6.35
CA VAL A 264 40.79 58.22 -5.34
C VAL A 264 39.80 57.21 -5.92
N VAL A 265 39.25 57.45 -7.11
CA VAL A 265 38.32 56.51 -7.74
C VAL A 265 38.98 55.15 -8.04
N ILE A 266 40.21 55.17 -8.57
CA ILE A 266 40.97 53.94 -8.87
C ILE A 266 41.29 53.17 -7.58
N LEU A 267 41.76 53.84 -6.53
CA LEU A 267 42.12 53.21 -5.26
C LEU A 267 40.88 52.64 -4.56
N THR A 268 39.77 53.36 -4.51
CA THR A 268 38.52 52.85 -3.96
C THR A 268 37.99 51.65 -4.75
N GLY A 269 38.06 51.68 -6.09
CA GLY A 269 37.70 50.54 -6.92
C GLY A 269 38.59 49.32 -6.66
N MET A 270 39.90 49.52 -6.49
CA MET A 270 40.86 48.47 -6.17
C MET A 270 40.59 47.85 -4.79
N VAL A 271 40.32 48.68 -3.78
CA VAL A 271 39.97 48.20 -2.42
C VAL A 271 38.66 47.40 -2.43
N CYS A 272 37.62 47.90 -3.12
CA CYS A 272 36.34 47.19 -3.24
C CYS A 272 36.49 45.87 -4.00
N GLY A 273 37.24 45.85 -5.10
CA GLY A 273 37.52 44.63 -5.87
C GLY A 273 38.33 43.61 -5.08
N SER A 274 39.35 44.05 -4.34
CA SER A 274 40.13 43.18 -3.45
C SER A 274 39.27 42.58 -2.35
N PHE A 275 38.40 43.39 -1.71
CA PHE A 275 37.50 42.92 -0.67
C PHE A 275 36.50 41.88 -1.19
N PHE A 276 35.91 42.13 -2.37
CA PHE A 276 35.04 41.18 -3.05
C PHE A 276 35.74 39.85 -3.35
N LEU A 277 36.96 39.90 -3.90
CA LEU A 277 37.78 38.71 -4.16
C LEU A 277 38.12 37.96 -2.88
N SER A 278 38.48 38.67 -1.80
CA SER A 278 38.74 38.07 -0.50
C SER A 278 37.52 37.31 0.04
N ILE A 279 36.32 37.88 -0.07
CA ILE A 279 35.07 37.22 0.34
C ILE A 279 34.83 35.95 -0.49
N ILE A 280 34.98 36.01 -1.81
CA ILE A 280 34.78 34.86 -2.69
C ILE A 280 35.81 33.76 -2.41
N LEU A 281 37.09 34.13 -2.23
CA LEU A 281 38.15 33.17 -1.91
C LEU A 281 37.93 32.52 -0.54
N TYR A 282 37.46 33.29 0.44
CA TYR A 282 37.09 32.75 1.75
C TYR A 282 35.92 31.77 1.65
N ALA A 283 34.86 32.12 0.90
CA ALA A 283 33.71 31.26 0.68
C ALA A 283 34.10 29.94 -0.04
N ARG A 284 34.99 30.02 -1.04
CA ARG A 284 35.56 28.85 -1.73
C ARG A 284 36.38 27.97 -0.82
N ARG A 285 37.30 28.54 -0.03
CA ARG A 285 38.16 27.76 0.88
C ARG A 285 37.37 27.02 1.95
N LYS A 286 36.25 27.58 2.39
CA LYS A 286 35.42 26.98 3.44
C LYS A 286 34.43 25.94 2.91
N GLY A 287 34.48 25.59 1.62
CA GLY A 287 33.62 24.57 1.02
C GLY A 287 32.15 24.97 0.88
N LEU A 288 31.80 26.24 1.12
CA LEU A 288 30.44 26.76 0.88
C LEU A 288 30.13 26.96 -0.60
N VAL A 289 31.18 27.04 -1.42
CA VAL A 289 31.10 27.15 -2.87
C VAL A 289 31.56 25.80 -3.39
N GLY A 290 30.64 25.02 -3.95
CA GLY A 290 30.88 23.62 -4.30
C GLY A 290 32.18 23.39 -5.09
N SER A 291 32.87 22.29 -4.76
CA SER A 291 33.60 21.53 -5.77
C SER A 291 32.61 20.78 -6.66
#